data_AF-A0A1H6G3M2-F1
#
_entry.id   AF-A0A1H6G3M2-F1
#
_cell.length_a   1.000
_cell.length_b   1.000
_cell.length_c   1.000
_cell.angle_alpha   90.00
_cell.angle_beta   90.00
_cell.angle_gamma   90.00
#
_symmetry.space_group_name_H-M   'P 1'
#
loop_
_entity.id
_entity.type
_entity.pdbx_description
1 polymer ?
#
loop_
_entity_poly.entity_id
_entity_poly.type
_entity_poly.pdbx_seq_one_letter_code
_entity_poly.pdbx_strand_id
1 'polypeptide(L)'
;MRTASAHAMTIVKATAPALEKHGLAITTAMYARLFENKDIEAMFDRAAQTSGEQPKRLAAAILAYAKNIDKLQNLGTAVSRMVARHIDTGVKAEHYPYVADALLPAIRDVLGEEIATDDVLGAWGEAYWMLADILISAEAQAYEDAEAA
;
A
#
# COMPACT_ATOMS: atom_id res chain seq x y z
N MET A 1 -13.76 -0.07 -10.89
CA MET A 1 -13.06 -0.15 -9.60
C MET A 1 -13.23 -1.54 -9.03
N ARG A 2 -12.14 -2.24 -8.77
CA ARG A 2 -12.15 -3.57 -8.14
C ARG A 2 -12.64 -3.47 -6.71
N THR A 3 -13.21 -4.54 -6.19
CA THR A 3 -13.63 -4.66 -4.79
C THR A 3 -13.15 -6.00 -4.28
N ALA A 4 -12.51 -6.01 -3.11
CA ALA A 4 -12.09 -7.25 -2.47
C ALA A 4 -13.32 -8.11 -2.16
N SER A 5 -13.18 -9.42 -2.37
CA SER A 5 -14.23 -10.38 -2.05
C SER A 5 -14.51 -10.41 -0.53
N ALA A 6 -15.70 -10.87 -0.14
CA ALA A 6 -16.03 -11.03 1.28
C ALA A 6 -15.06 -12.00 2.01
N HIS A 7 -14.58 -13.03 1.28
CA HIS A 7 -13.53 -13.93 1.72
C HIS A 7 -12.21 -13.18 1.98
N ALA A 8 -11.73 -12.41 0.99
CA ALA A 8 -10.53 -11.61 1.12
C ALA A 8 -10.62 -10.61 2.29
N MET A 9 -11.74 -9.90 2.43
CA MET A 9 -11.97 -8.99 3.56
C MET A 9 -11.90 -9.69 4.92
N THR A 10 -12.40 -10.93 5.01
CA THR A 10 -12.36 -11.74 6.23
C THR A 10 -10.92 -12.10 6.57
N ILE A 11 -10.15 -12.58 5.59
CA ILE A 11 -8.75 -12.94 5.76
C ILE A 11 -7.90 -11.72 6.13
N VAL A 12 -8.06 -10.60 5.45
CA VAL A 12 -7.30 -9.36 5.72
C VAL A 12 -7.55 -8.90 7.15
N LYS A 13 -8.79 -8.91 7.61
CA LYS A 13 -9.12 -8.56 9.00
C LYS A 13 -8.53 -9.55 10.01
N ALA A 14 -8.59 -10.84 9.72
CA ALA A 14 -8.07 -11.89 10.61
C ALA A 14 -6.53 -11.85 10.72
N THR A 15 -5.85 -11.45 9.64
CA THR A 15 -4.37 -11.40 9.57
C THR A 15 -3.78 -10.03 9.89
N ALA A 16 -4.60 -8.97 9.92
CA ALA A 16 -4.18 -7.61 10.27
C ALA A 16 -3.39 -7.51 11.60
N PRO A 17 -3.74 -8.23 12.70
CA PRO A 17 -2.95 -8.20 13.93
C PRO A 17 -1.51 -8.74 13.76
N ALA A 18 -1.30 -9.73 12.90
CA ALA A 18 0.03 -10.23 12.59
C ALA A 18 0.83 -9.18 11.81
N LEU A 19 0.21 -8.52 10.83
CA LEU A 19 0.84 -7.40 10.13
C LEU A 19 1.07 -6.21 11.05
N GLU A 20 0.26 -5.99 12.10
CA GLU A 20 0.48 -4.91 13.06
C GLU A 20 1.75 -5.15 13.87
N LYS A 21 1.93 -6.37 14.35
CA LYS A 21 3.12 -6.79 15.10
C LYS A 21 4.39 -6.72 14.26
N HIS A 22 4.30 -7.04 12.97
CA HIS A 22 5.44 -7.16 12.08
C HIS A 22 5.55 -6.03 11.04
N GLY A 23 4.72 -4.98 11.15
CA GLY A 23 4.51 -4.00 10.09
C GLY A 23 5.77 -3.27 9.67
N LEU A 24 6.62 -2.88 10.63
CA LEU A 24 7.90 -2.24 10.34
C LEU A 24 8.86 -3.17 9.58
N ALA A 25 8.91 -4.46 9.95
CA ALA A 25 9.77 -5.42 9.27
C ALA A 25 9.28 -5.69 7.84
N ILE A 26 7.96 -5.84 7.66
CA ILE A 26 7.32 -6.02 6.35
C ILE A 26 7.63 -4.83 5.45
N THR A 27 7.38 -3.60 5.91
CA THR A 27 7.59 -2.42 5.05
C THR A 27 9.08 -2.16 4.80
N THR A 28 9.97 -2.52 5.72
CA THR A 28 11.42 -2.48 5.49
C THR A 28 11.84 -3.45 4.39
N ALA A 29 11.38 -4.70 4.45
CA ALA A 29 11.65 -5.71 3.43
C ALA A 29 11.03 -5.31 2.07
N MET A 30 9.83 -4.74 2.09
CA MET A 30 9.16 -4.22 0.90
C MET A 30 9.96 -3.09 0.24
N TYR A 31 10.47 -2.11 1.00
CA TYR A 31 11.30 -1.04 0.42
C TYR A 31 12.63 -1.56 -0.12
N ALA A 32 13.27 -2.53 0.56
CA ALA A 32 14.49 -3.15 0.06
C ALA A 32 14.26 -3.78 -1.33
N ARG A 33 13.13 -4.48 -1.52
CA ARG A 33 12.71 -5.04 -2.81
C ARG A 33 12.36 -3.95 -3.83
N LEU A 34 11.60 -2.94 -3.42
CA LEU A 34 11.15 -1.85 -4.30
C LEU A 34 12.32 -1.05 -4.89
N PHE A 35 13.35 -0.80 -4.09
CA PHE A 35 14.52 0.00 -4.48
C PHE A 35 15.59 -0.78 -5.25
N GLU A 36 15.35 -2.04 -5.58
CA GLU A 36 16.09 -2.73 -6.64
C GLU A 36 15.85 -2.04 -7.99
N ASN A 37 14.66 -1.47 -8.20
CA ASN A 37 14.37 -0.57 -9.31
C ASN A 37 14.85 0.87 -8.99
N LYS A 38 15.90 1.32 -9.68
CA LYS A 38 16.52 2.63 -9.44
C LYS A 38 15.68 3.83 -9.90
N ASP A 39 14.84 3.64 -10.91
CA ASP A 39 13.93 4.71 -11.36
C ASP A 39 12.84 4.95 -10.32
N ILE A 40 12.32 3.87 -9.71
CA ILE A 40 11.37 3.95 -8.61
C ILE A 40 12.03 4.49 -7.34
N GLU A 41 13.23 4.04 -6.98
CA GLU A 41 13.99 4.57 -5.83
C GLU A 41 14.18 6.09 -5.92
N ALA A 42 14.44 6.62 -7.12
CA ALA A 42 14.64 8.04 -7.36
C ALA A 42 13.40 8.91 -7.10
N MET A 43 12.20 8.32 -7.08
CA MET A 43 10.95 9.02 -6.74
C MET A 43 10.79 9.29 -5.24
N PHE A 44 11.59 8.65 -4.39
CA PHE A 44 11.47 8.74 -2.94
C PHE A 44 12.52 9.66 -2.31
N ASP A 45 12.13 10.33 -1.23
CA ASP A 45 13.03 11.22 -0.47
C ASP A 45 14.05 10.40 0.34
N ARG A 46 15.34 10.57 0.04
CA ARG A 46 16.44 9.89 0.74
C ARG A 46 16.46 10.15 2.24
N ALA A 47 16.04 11.32 2.72
CA ALA A 47 15.99 11.62 4.15
C ALA A 47 14.92 10.77 4.86
N ALA A 48 13.79 10.53 4.20
CA ALA A 48 12.72 9.67 4.70
C ALA A 48 13.10 8.17 4.66
N GLN A 49 13.91 7.77 3.67
CA GLN A 49 14.49 6.42 3.59
C GLN A 49 15.48 6.16 4.74
N THR A 50 16.36 7.11 5.03
CA THR A 50 17.45 6.94 6.01
C THR A 50 16.95 6.99 7.46
N SER A 51 15.85 7.71 7.73
CA SER A 51 15.26 7.85 9.07
C SER A 51 14.37 6.67 9.51
N GLY A 52 13.99 5.78 8.59
CA GLY A 52 13.05 4.68 8.86
C GLY A 52 11.61 5.13 9.10
N GLU A 53 11.30 6.43 8.94
CA GLU A 53 9.97 6.97 9.18
C GLU A 53 8.98 6.59 8.07
N GLN A 54 9.48 6.46 6.83
CA GLN A 54 8.66 6.07 5.70
C GLN A 54 8.09 4.63 5.80
N PRO A 55 8.88 3.60 6.16
CA PRO A 55 8.37 2.28 6.51
C PRO A 55 7.25 2.31 7.58
N LYS A 56 7.40 3.13 8.62
CA LYS A 56 6.37 3.26 9.68
C LYS A 56 5.07 3.87 9.16
N ARG A 57 5.17 4.94 8.38
CA ARG A 57 4.00 5.61 7.78
C ARG A 57 3.22 4.67 6.87
N LEU A 58 3.92 3.90 6.02
CA LEU A 58 3.28 2.93 5.14
C LEU A 58 2.62 1.80 5.95
N ALA A 59 3.28 1.28 6.98
CA ALA A 59 2.71 0.24 7.85
C ALA A 59 1.42 0.72 8.53
N ALA A 60 1.43 1.94 9.06
CA ALA A 60 0.24 2.55 9.68
C ALA A 60 -0.92 2.71 8.68
N ALA A 61 -0.63 3.12 7.43
CA ALA A 61 -1.63 3.26 6.38
C ALA A 61 -2.26 1.90 6.00
N ILE A 62 -1.44 0.87 5.78
CA ILE A 62 -1.91 -0.49 5.46
C ILE A 62 -2.79 -1.04 6.59
N LEU A 63 -2.39 -0.82 7.85
CA LEU A 63 -3.15 -1.26 9.01
C LEU A 63 -4.48 -0.52 9.18
N ALA A 64 -4.48 0.80 8.99
CA ALA A 64 -5.70 1.60 9.04
C ALA A 64 -6.68 1.17 7.94
N TYR A 65 -6.17 0.89 6.74
CA TYR A 65 -6.96 0.37 5.63
C TYR A 65 -7.53 -1.03 5.96
N ALA A 66 -6.70 -1.97 6.42
CA ALA A 66 -7.14 -3.32 6.76
C ALA A 66 -8.24 -3.34 7.83
N LYS A 67 -8.13 -2.46 8.85
CA LYS A 67 -9.13 -2.29 9.91
C LYS A 67 -10.45 -1.68 9.40
N ASN A 68 -10.45 -1.03 8.23
CA ASN A 68 -11.60 -0.35 7.63
C ASN A 68 -11.94 -0.84 6.22
N ILE A 69 -11.51 -2.04 5.82
CA ILE A 69 -11.64 -2.53 4.44
C ILE A 69 -13.09 -2.60 3.93
N ASP A 70 -14.06 -2.73 4.84
CA ASP A 70 -15.51 -2.71 4.59
C ASP A 70 -16.19 -1.38 4.96
N LYS A 71 -15.41 -0.38 5.38
CA LYS A 71 -15.86 0.95 5.82
C LYS A 71 -14.99 2.05 5.23
N LEU A 72 -14.78 2.01 3.91
CA LEU A 72 -13.86 2.89 3.20
C LEU A 72 -14.14 4.39 3.38
N GLN A 73 -15.39 4.77 3.65
CA GLN A 73 -15.77 6.15 3.96
C GLN A 73 -14.99 6.74 5.14
N ASN A 74 -14.48 5.89 6.05
CA ASN A 74 -13.67 6.32 7.19
C ASN A 74 -12.25 6.76 6.78
N LEU A 75 -11.83 6.47 5.56
CA LEU A 75 -10.47 6.75 5.08
C LEU A 75 -10.34 8.07 4.35
N GLY A 76 -11.42 8.84 4.16
CA GLY A 76 -11.44 10.04 3.31
C GLY A 76 -10.26 10.99 3.55
N THR A 77 -10.04 11.42 4.80
CA THR A 77 -8.91 12.31 5.15
C THR A 77 -7.54 11.68 4.89
N ALA A 78 -7.39 10.37 5.10
CA ALA A 78 -6.14 9.66 4.85
C ALA A 78 -5.86 9.55 3.35
N VAL A 79 -6.88 9.18 2.56
CA VAL A 79 -6.83 9.09 1.10
C VAL A 79 -6.46 10.44 0.50
N SER A 80 -7.14 11.53 0.86
CA SER A 80 -6.83 12.87 0.33
C SER A 80 -5.38 13.29 0.62
N ARG A 81 -4.84 12.98 1.81
CA ARG A 81 -3.43 13.26 2.13
C ARG A 81 -2.45 12.41 1.32
N MET A 82 -2.79 11.15 1.05
CA MET A 82 -1.99 10.27 0.20
C MET A 82 -1.98 10.77 -1.24
N VAL A 83 -3.15 11.10 -1.79
CA VAL A 83 -3.31 11.65 -3.15
C VAL A 83 -2.46 12.91 -3.32
N ALA A 84 -2.59 13.90 -2.42
CA ALA A 84 -1.80 15.13 -2.50
C ALA A 84 -0.29 14.84 -2.54
N ARG A 85 0.19 13.94 -1.68
CA ARG A 85 1.60 13.54 -1.68
C ARG A 85 2.01 12.81 -2.96
N HIS A 86 1.15 11.95 -3.48
CA HIS A 86 1.39 11.21 -4.71
C HIS A 86 1.53 12.15 -5.91
N ILE A 87 0.65 13.15 -6.02
CA ILE A 87 0.74 14.22 -7.01
C ILE A 87 2.07 14.96 -6.90
N ASP A 88 2.44 15.42 -5.70
CA ASP A 88 3.71 16.14 -5.45
C ASP A 88 4.94 15.33 -5.86
N THR A 89 4.87 14.01 -5.79
CA THR A 89 5.97 13.09 -6.14
C THR A 89 5.86 12.49 -7.55
N GLY A 90 4.87 12.89 -8.35
CA GLY A 90 4.69 12.41 -9.72
C GLY A 90 4.28 10.93 -9.82
N VAL A 91 3.57 10.40 -8.82
CA VAL A 91 3.08 9.01 -8.84
C VAL A 91 2.02 8.85 -9.93
N LYS A 92 2.10 7.75 -10.67
CA LYS A 92 1.21 7.40 -11.77
C LYS A 92 0.68 5.98 -11.58
N ALA A 93 -0.39 5.65 -12.30
CA ALA A 93 -0.98 4.31 -12.29
C ALA A 93 0.04 3.19 -12.59
N GLU A 94 1.02 3.45 -13.46
CA GLU A 94 2.10 2.51 -13.81
C GLU A 94 3.06 2.18 -12.65
N HIS A 95 3.06 2.97 -11.58
CA HIS A 95 3.92 2.73 -10.41
C HIS A 95 3.35 1.72 -9.41
N TYR A 96 2.02 1.54 -9.38
CA TYR A 96 1.35 0.66 -8.44
C TYR A 96 1.78 -0.82 -8.55
N PRO A 97 1.94 -1.41 -9.75
CA PRO A 97 2.45 -2.78 -9.87
C PRO A 97 3.76 -3.02 -9.10
N TYR A 98 4.73 -2.10 -9.16
CA TYR A 98 6.00 -2.25 -8.44
C TYR A 98 5.83 -2.35 -6.92
N VAL A 99 4.86 -1.62 -6.37
CA VAL A 99 4.55 -1.66 -4.93
C VAL A 99 3.92 -3.00 -4.57
N ALA A 100 3.02 -3.54 -5.39
CA ALA A 100 2.41 -4.86 -5.17
C ALA A 100 3.46 -5.98 -5.22
N ASP A 101 4.32 -5.96 -6.24
CA ASP A 101 5.36 -6.95 -6.49
C ASP A 101 6.45 -6.94 -5.40
N ALA A 102 6.64 -5.80 -4.73
CA ALA A 102 7.52 -5.69 -3.58
C ALA A 102 6.83 -6.09 -2.25
N LEU A 103 5.57 -5.71 -2.06
CA LEU A 103 4.84 -5.86 -0.80
C LEU A 103 4.44 -7.31 -0.52
N LEU A 104 3.82 -8.00 -1.48
CA LEU A 104 3.27 -9.34 -1.24
C LEU A 104 4.37 -10.37 -0.89
N PRO A 105 5.53 -10.41 -1.58
CA PRO A 105 6.65 -11.25 -1.18
C PRO A 105 7.22 -10.85 0.18
N ALA A 106 7.32 -9.54 0.49
CA ALA A 106 7.82 -9.07 1.79
C ALA A 106 6.92 -9.53 2.96
N ILE A 107 5.61 -9.60 2.76
CA ILE A 107 4.69 -10.18 3.75
C ILE A 107 5.06 -11.65 4.01
N ARG A 108 5.31 -12.44 2.95
CA ARG A 108 5.70 -13.84 3.07
C ARG A 108 7.06 -14.03 3.72
N ASP A 109 8.06 -13.24 3.37
CA ASP A 109 9.39 -13.33 3.96
C ASP A 109 9.35 -13.15 5.48
N VAL A 110 8.51 -12.21 5.96
CA VAL A 110 8.48 -11.81 7.36
C VAL A 110 7.55 -12.68 8.19
N LEU A 111 6.40 -13.07 7.66
CA LEU A 111 5.41 -13.88 8.39
C LEU A 111 5.61 -15.38 8.20
N GLY A 112 6.38 -15.80 7.19
CA GLY A 112 6.58 -17.20 6.83
C GLY A 112 5.41 -17.79 6.05
N GLU A 113 5.66 -18.88 5.33
CA GLU A 113 4.67 -19.53 4.45
C GLU A 113 3.46 -20.12 5.20
N GLU A 114 3.65 -20.49 6.47
CA GLU A 114 2.56 -21.02 7.31
C GLU A 114 1.49 -19.97 7.65
N ILE A 115 1.89 -18.69 7.75
CA ILE A 115 0.99 -17.58 8.06
C ILE A 115 0.58 -16.87 6.76
N ALA A 116 1.54 -16.57 5.89
CA ALA A 116 1.33 -15.91 4.61
C ALA A 116 1.14 -16.94 3.49
N THR A 117 0.13 -17.80 3.66
CA THR A 117 -0.29 -18.80 2.67
C THR A 117 -0.69 -18.13 1.34
N ASP A 118 -0.83 -18.92 0.27
CA ASP A 118 -1.26 -18.38 -1.03
C ASP A 118 -2.64 -17.70 -0.95
N ASP A 119 -3.55 -18.23 -0.13
CA ASP A 119 -4.88 -17.65 0.10
C ASP A 119 -4.77 -16.31 0.84
N VAL A 120 -3.86 -16.21 1.82
CA VAL A 120 -3.58 -14.95 2.53
C VAL A 120 -2.99 -13.91 1.57
N LEU A 121 -1.98 -14.27 0.78
CA LEU A 121 -1.40 -13.34 -0.19
C LEU A 121 -2.41 -12.93 -1.28
N GLY A 122 -3.26 -13.85 -1.73
CA GLY A 122 -4.35 -13.55 -2.67
C GLY A 122 -5.32 -12.52 -2.10
N ALA A 123 -5.76 -12.70 -0.86
CA ALA A 123 -6.63 -11.76 -0.16
C ALA A 123 -6.00 -10.37 0.01
N TRP A 124 -4.72 -10.31 0.41
CA TRP A 124 -3.99 -9.05 0.51
C TRP A 124 -3.76 -8.40 -0.85
N GLY A 125 -3.60 -9.18 -1.92
CA GLY A 125 -3.52 -8.68 -3.30
C GLY A 125 -4.83 -8.04 -3.77
N GLU A 126 -5.97 -8.67 -3.50
CA GLU A 126 -7.29 -8.09 -3.78
C GLU A 126 -7.49 -6.76 -3.03
N ALA A 127 -7.15 -6.76 -1.74
CA ALA A 127 -7.25 -5.59 -0.89
C ALA A 127 -6.32 -4.44 -1.35
N TYR A 128 -5.09 -4.77 -1.71
CA TYR A 128 -4.15 -3.80 -2.29
C TYR A 128 -4.76 -3.14 -3.53
N TRP A 129 -5.27 -3.94 -4.48
CA TRP A 129 -5.79 -3.41 -5.73
C TRP A 129 -7.10 -2.63 -5.57
N MET A 130 -7.92 -2.98 -4.60
CA MET A 130 -9.10 -2.19 -4.23
C MET A 130 -8.70 -0.78 -3.76
N LEU A 131 -7.69 -0.66 -2.89
CA LEU A 131 -7.18 0.65 -2.46
C LEU A 131 -6.47 1.40 -3.60
N ALA A 132 -5.66 0.69 -4.40
CA ALA A 132 -4.95 1.26 -5.53
C ALA A 132 -5.91 1.90 -6.53
N ASP A 133 -7.02 1.24 -6.89
CA ASP A 133 -8.00 1.80 -7.83
C ASP A 133 -8.64 3.10 -7.30
N ILE A 134 -8.88 3.18 -5.99
CA ILE A 134 -9.42 4.39 -5.34
C ILE A 134 -8.42 5.55 -5.47
N LEU A 135 -7.15 5.28 -5.15
CA LEU A 135 -6.09 6.28 -5.20
C LEU A 135 -5.82 6.72 -6.64
N ILE A 136 -5.67 5.78 -7.57
CA ILE A 136 -5.46 6.05 -9.01
C ILE A 136 -6.59 6.94 -9.56
N SER A 137 -7.85 6.63 -9.22
CA SER A 137 -8.99 7.42 -9.70
C SER A 137 -8.97 8.84 -9.13
N ALA A 138 -8.65 8.99 -7.84
CA ALA A 138 -8.57 10.28 -7.18
C ALA A 138 -7.36 11.12 -7.67
N GLU A 139 -6.23 10.48 -7.95
CA GLU A 139 -5.03 11.10 -8.53
C GLU A 139 -5.28 11.56 -9.95
N ALA A 140 -5.93 10.75 -10.78
CA ALA A 140 -6.29 11.14 -12.14
C ALA A 140 -7.14 12.42 -12.15
N GLN A 141 -8.16 12.49 -11.29
CA GLN A 141 -8.97 13.71 -11.15
C GLN A 141 -8.12 14.91 -10.69
N ALA A 142 -7.24 14.71 -9.70
CA ALA A 142 -6.39 15.79 -9.20
C ALA A 142 -5.39 16.30 -10.25
N TYR A 143 -4.89 15.43 -11.13
CA TYR A 143 -4.06 15.83 -12.27
C TYR A 143 -4.87 16.65 -13.30
N GLU A 144 -6.08 16.22 -13.65
CA GLU A 144 -6.96 16.96 -14.55
C GLU A 144 -7.30 18.37 -14.00
N ASP A 145 -7.62 18.46 -12.71
CA ASP A 145 -7.94 19.72 -12.06
C ASP A 145 -6.74 20.69 -12.04
N ALA A 146 -5.51 20.15 -11.88
CA ALA A 146 -4.29 20.94 -11.90
C ALA A 146 -3.89 21.42 -13.30
N GLU A 147 -4.18 20.65 -14.36
CA GLU A 147 -3.97 21.07 -15.74
C GLU A 147 -4.99 22.12 -16.20
N ALA A 148 -6.19 22.13 -15.62
CA ALA A 148 -7.25 23.09 -15.92
C ALA A 148 -7.09 24.46 -15.20
N ALA A 149 -6.18 24.56 -14.22
CA ALA A 149 -5.93 25.74 -13.40
C ALA A 149 -4.83 26.65 -13.97
#